data_AF-A0A7T0LL50-F1
#
_entry.id   AF-A0A7T0LL50-F1
#
_cell.length_a   1.000
_cell.length_b   1.000
_cell.length_c   1.000
_cell.angle_alpha   90.00
_cell.angle_beta   90.00
_cell.angle_gamma   90.00
#
_symmetry.space_group_name_H-M   'P 1'
#
loop_
_entity.id
_entity.type
_entity.pdbx_description
1 polymer ?
#
loop_
_entity_poly.entity_id
_entity_poly.type
_entity_poly.pdbx_seq_one_letter_code
_entity_poly.pdbx_strand_id
1 'polypeptide(L)'
;MPRIVTIVSPEVPHISLFTAAALARTPDFTVYRTPDESLVRYIDGQDRQVAALDVPHPFTVTDQREVERVVGVLPPTTWQPVVLTRCMLPIWHASDMWAQVVADAAGMSNGYAVERGEIVRTVQPWPWSRDEEGAWRPDPAWHDAQVDAYYARTGQERPDKDAAGLGDGSSAPTTQ
;
A
#
# COMPACT_ATOMS: atom_id res chain seq x y z
N MET A 1 12.85 17.41 5.39
CA MET A 1 11.60 17.20 6.17
C MET A 1 10.80 16.13 5.46
N PRO A 2 10.42 15.00 6.11
CA PRO A 2 9.78 13.88 5.42
C PRO A 2 8.47 14.31 4.75
N ARG A 3 8.14 13.65 3.64
CA ARG A 3 6.84 13.76 2.98
C ARG A 3 5.82 12.98 3.84
N ILE A 4 4.69 13.59 4.17
CA ILE A 4 3.67 12.97 5.01
C ILE A 4 2.43 12.71 4.16
N VAL A 5 2.03 11.45 4.06
CA VAL A 5 0.78 11.01 3.44
C VAL A 5 -0.09 10.45 4.56
N THR A 6 -1.25 11.05 4.78
CA THR A 6 -2.15 10.66 5.87
C THR A 6 -3.31 9.84 5.32
N ILE A 7 -3.46 8.60 5.80
CA ILE A 7 -4.69 7.84 5.56
C ILE A 7 -5.77 8.41 6.48
N VAL A 8 -6.93 8.71 5.89
CA VAL A 8 -8.17 9.07 6.58
C VAL A 8 -9.16 7.95 6.32
N SER A 9 -9.59 7.24 7.35
CA SER A 9 -10.45 6.05 7.21
C SER A 9 -11.44 5.90 8.37
N PRO A 10 -12.54 5.13 8.17
CA PRO A 10 -13.45 4.78 9.26
C PRO A 10 -12.87 3.73 10.22
N GLU A 11 -11.88 2.95 9.75
CA GLU A 11 -11.29 1.84 10.49
C GLU A 11 -9.76 1.87 10.43
N VAL A 12 -9.11 1.17 11.37
CA VAL A 12 -7.65 1.02 11.41
C VAL A 12 -7.20 0.20 10.19
N PRO A 13 -6.39 0.78 9.27
CA PRO A 13 -5.84 0.02 8.16
C PRO A 13 -4.94 -1.10 8.67
N HIS A 14 -5.27 -2.35 8.36
CA HIS A 14 -4.45 -3.48 8.78
C HIS A 14 -3.11 -3.45 8.03
N ILE A 15 -2.01 -3.76 8.73
CA ILE A 15 -0.66 -3.66 8.14
C ILE A 15 -0.46 -4.58 6.93
N SER A 16 -1.19 -5.68 6.84
CA SER A 16 -1.15 -6.56 5.67
C SER A 16 -1.60 -5.86 4.39
N LEU A 17 -2.43 -4.81 4.45
CA LEU A 17 -2.85 -4.03 3.29
C LEU A 17 -1.67 -3.28 2.67
N PHE A 18 -0.79 -2.70 3.50
CA PHE A 18 0.43 -2.05 3.03
C PHE A 18 1.40 -3.07 2.43
N THR A 19 1.56 -4.23 3.06
CA THR A 19 2.42 -5.29 2.53
C THR A 19 1.90 -5.84 1.20
N ALA A 20 0.59 -6.06 1.08
CA ALA A 20 -0.03 -6.49 -0.18
C ALA A 20 0.16 -5.44 -1.28
N ALA A 21 -0.09 -4.17 -0.97
CA ALA A 21 0.11 -3.08 -1.92
C ALA A 21 1.58 -2.88 -2.33
N ALA A 22 2.51 -3.09 -1.40
CA ALA A 22 3.95 -3.05 -1.69
C ALA A 22 4.37 -4.22 -2.60
N LEU A 23 3.99 -5.45 -2.26
CA LEU A 23 4.27 -6.64 -3.08
C LEU A 23 3.75 -6.50 -4.51
N ALA A 24 2.58 -5.88 -4.67
CA ALA A 24 1.99 -5.70 -5.98
C ALA A 24 2.74 -4.68 -6.86
N ARG A 25 3.71 -3.93 -6.31
CA ARG A 25 4.44 -2.86 -6.99
C ARG A 25 5.94 -3.08 -7.06
N THR A 26 6.51 -3.68 -6.02
CA THR A 26 7.95 -3.94 -5.91
C THR A 26 8.18 -5.29 -5.22
N PRO A 27 8.85 -6.26 -5.88
CA PRO A 27 9.09 -7.58 -5.31
C PRO A 27 10.24 -7.60 -4.29
N ASP A 28 11.14 -6.60 -4.29
CA ASP A 28 12.26 -6.52 -3.36
C ASP A 28 12.07 -5.38 -2.35
N PHE A 29 11.63 -5.74 -1.16
CA PHE A 29 11.64 -4.87 0.00
C PHE A 29 11.70 -5.70 1.27
N THR A 30 12.08 -5.06 2.37
CA THR A 30 12.11 -5.67 3.69
C THR A 30 11.20 -4.91 4.64
N VAL A 31 10.58 -5.63 5.57
CA VAL A 31 9.67 -5.07 6.57
C VAL A 31 10.29 -5.24 7.95
N TYR A 32 10.39 -4.14 8.68
CA TYR A 32 10.84 -4.11 10.05
C TYR A 32 9.72 -3.57 10.94
N ARG A 33 9.46 -4.23 12.06
CA ARG A 33 8.57 -3.71 13.11
C ARG A 33 9.41 -3.30 14.30
N THR A 34 9.09 -2.16 14.90
CA THR A 34 9.69 -1.81 16.18
C THR A 34 9.22 -2.78 17.27
N PRO A 35 10.04 -3.08 18.29
CA PRO A 35 9.67 -4.02 19.35
C PRO A 35 8.42 -3.65 20.13
N ASP A 36 8.09 -2.37 20.18
CA ASP A 36 6.90 -1.80 20.83
C ASP A 36 5.67 -1.73 19.89
N GLU A 37 5.80 -2.24 18.66
CA GLU A 37 4.77 -2.21 17.61
C GLU A 37 4.25 -0.79 17.26
N SER A 38 4.98 0.25 17.65
CA SER A 38 4.60 1.64 17.40
C SER A 38 4.82 2.08 15.95
N LEU A 39 5.67 1.35 15.21
CA LEU A 39 6.07 1.67 13.85
C LEU A 39 6.37 0.41 13.04
N VAL A 40 5.86 0.40 11.79
CA VAL A 40 6.27 -0.57 10.77
C VAL A 40 7.02 0.19 9.67
N ARG A 41 8.21 -0.29 9.32
CA ARG A 41 9.11 0.29 8.34
C ARG A 41 9.27 -0.62 7.14
N TYR A 42 9.11 -0.06 5.96
CA TYR A 42 9.42 -0.69 4.68
C TYR A 42 10.73 -0.09 4.15
N ILE A 43 11.68 -0.96 3.81
CA ILE A 43 12.96 -0.59 3.20
C ILE A 43 12.99 -1.16 1.79
N ASP A 44 13.14 -0.28 0.81
CA ASP A 44 13.19 -0.64 -0.61
C ASP A 44 14.49 -1.38 -0.92
N GLY A 45 14.41 -2.46 -1.70
CA GLY A 45 15.57 -3.21 -2.13
C GLY A 45 16.58 -2.37 -2.92
N GLN A 46 16.11 -1.34 -3.64
CA GLN A 46 16.95 -0.44 -4.44
C GLN A 46 17.71 0.60 -3.62
N ASP A 47 17.19 1.00 -2.46
CA ASP A 47 17.86 1.91 -1.54
C ASP A 47 17.64 1.46 -0.10
N ARG A 48 18.65 0.77 0.43
CA ARG A 48 18.63 0.19 1.77
C ARG A 48 19.11 1.15 2.86
N GLN A 49 19.53 2.37 2.50
CA GLN A 49 20.08 3.33 3.48
C GLN A 49 19.00 4.05 4.27
N VAL A 50 17.79 4.16 3.71
CA VAL A 50 16.67 4.90 4.31
C VAL A 50 15.37 4.11 4.23
N ALA A 51 14.45 4.40 5.14
CA ALA A 51 13.09 3.89 5.05
C ALA A 51 12.39 4.48 3.82
N ALA A 52 11.77 3.61 3.03
CA ALA A 52 10.97 4.02 1.89
C ALA A 52 9.54 4.41 2.30
N LEU A 53 9.04 3.76 3.35
CA LEU A 53 7.77 4.06 3.99
C LEU A 53 7.84 3.69 5.48
N ASP A 54 7.52 4.65 6.34
CA ASP A 54 7.32 4.46 7.77
C ASP A 54 5.80 4.59 8.07
N VAL A 55 5.19 3.53 8.62
CA VAL A 55 3.77 3.43 8.98
C VAL A 55 3.65 3.40 10.51
N PRO A 56 3.46 4.56 11.16
CA PRO A 56 3.28 4.61 12.61
C PRO A 56 1.91 4.09 13.03
N HIS A 57 1.75 3.83 14.33
CA HIS A 57 0.48 3.45 14.91
C HIS A 57 -0.61 4.49 14.61
N PRO A 58 -1.80 4.08 14.15
CA PRO A 58 -2.91 4.99 13.91
C PRO A 58 -3.41 5.66 15.19
N PHE A 59 -4.08 6.79 15.05
CA PHE A 59 -4.77 7.44 16.17
C PHE A 59 -6.19 7.86 15.76
N THR A 60 -7.08 7.94 16.75
CA THR A 60 -8.47 8.32 16.54
C THR A 60 -8.68 9.81 16.77
N VAL A 61 -9.54 10.40 15.96
CA VAL A 61 -9.98 11.80 16.07
C VAL A 61 -11.50 11.81 16.14
N THR A 62 -12.03 12.33 17.24
CA THR A 62 -13.48 12.37 17.50
C THR A 62 -14.17 13.56 16.84
N ASP A 63 -13.47 14.69 16.70
CA ASP A 63 -13.97 15.88 16.01
C ASP A 63 -13.45 15.95 14.57
N GLN A 64 -14.35 15.83 13.59
CA GLN A 64 -13.99 15.88 12.17
C GLN A 64 -13.42 17.25 11.74
N ARG A 65 -13.73 18.32 12.45
CA ARG A 65 -13.17 19.65 12.19
C ARG A 65 -11.67 19.69 12.47
N GLU A 66 -11.21 18.91 13.45
CA GLU A 66 -9.78 18.75 13.71
C GLU A 66 -9.09 17.98 12.59
N VAL A 67 -9.77 17.03 11.95
CA VAL A 67 -9.26 16.34 10.75
C VAL A 67 -9.09 17.34 9.61
N GLU A 68 -10.11 18.15 9.30
CA GLU A 68 -10.02 19.19 8.27
C GLU A 68 -8.89 20.19 8.57
N ARG A 69 -8.76 20.63 9.83
CA ARG A 69 -7.71 21.57 10.25
C ARG A 69 -6.30 21.00 10.10
N VAL A 70 -6.10 19.71 10.39
CA VAL A 70 -4.77 19.07 10.39
C VAL A 70 -4.40 18.52 9.01
N VAL A 71 -5.37 17.93 8.31
CA VAL A 71 -5.17 17.15 7.08
C VAL A 71 -5.59 17.94 5.84
N GLY A 72 -6.46 18.95 5.98
CA GLY A 72 -6.94 19.82 4.88
C GLY A 72 -8.15 19.27 4.13
N VAL A 73 -8.74 18.15 4.58
CA VAL A 73 -9.90 17.52 3.95
C VAL A 73 -10.92 17.15 5.01
N LEU A 74 -12.19 17.46 4.76
CA LEU A 74 -13.30 17.09 5.63
C LEU A 74 -13.74 15.63 5.34
N PRO A 75 -13.67 14.71 6.31
CA PRO A 75 -14.14 13.34 6.14
C PRO A 75 -15.67 13.23 6.09
N PRO A 76 -16.21 12.12 5.55
CA PRO A 76 -17.63 11.84 5.60
C PRO A 76 -18.17 11.87 7.03
N THR A 77 -19.35 12.47 7.23
CA THR A 77 -19.97 12.62 8.56
C THR A 77 -20.31 11.28 9.23
N THR A 78 -20.41 10.20 8.47
CA THR A 78 -20.63 8.84 8.97
C THR A 78 -19.39 8.22 9.60
N TRP A 79 -18.20 8.76 9.38
CA TRP A 79 -16.95 8.27 9.96
C TRP A 79 -16.68 8.97 11.29
N GLN A 80 -17.28 8.48 12.38
CA GLN A 80 -17.05 9.03 13.71
C GLN A 80 -16.93 7.90 14.76
N PRO A 81 -15.76 7.72 15.40
CA PRO A 81 -14.53 8.49 15.24
C PRO A 81 -13.85 8.25 13.87
N VAL A 82 -13.00 9.20 13.45
CA VAL A 82 -12.13 9.07 12.27
C VAL A 82 -10.81 8.47 12.70
N VAL A 83 -10.25 7.54 11.92
CA VAL A 83 -8.90 7.02 12.11
C VAL A 83 -7.94 7.76 11.19
N LEU A 84 -6.82 8.22 11.75
CA LEU A 84 -5.72 8.82 11.01
C LEU A 84 -4.45 7.97 11.13
N THR A 85 -3.81 7.70 10.00
CA THR A 85 -2.48 7.06 9.94
C THR A 85 -1.52 7.95 9.17
N ARG A 86 -0.54 8.55 9.84
CA ARG A 86 0.40 9.51 9.24
C ARG A 86 1.64 8.81 8.72
N CYS A 87 1.56 8.27 7.52
CA CYS A 87 2.68 7.62 6.86
C CYS A 87 3.77 8.63 6.48
N MET A 88 5.02 8.27 6.72
CA MET A 88 6.18 9.10 6.40
C MET A 88 6.97 8.48 5.27
N LEU A 89 7.29 9.29 4.27
CA LEU A 89 8.06 8.92 3.09
C LEU A 89 9.23 9.88 2.93
N PRO A 90 10.32 9.46 2.30
CA PRO A 90 11.41 10.37 2.00
C PRO A 90 11.02 11.26 0.78
N ILE A 91 11.84 12.25 0.38
CA ILE A 91 11.46 13.28 -0.63
C ILE A 91 11.99 12.94 -2.05
N TRP A 92 12.19 11.66 -2.38
CA TRP A 92 12.89 11.26 -3.61
C TRP A 92 11.91 10.67 -4.63
N HIS A 93 12.34 10.48 -5.88
CA HIS A 93 11.46 9.97 -6.94
C HIS A 93 10.86 8.57 -6.67
N ALA A 94 11.58 7.68 -5.98
CA ALA A 94 11.05 6.37 -5.57
C ALA A 94 9.86 6.50 -4.59
N SER A 95 9.71 7.66 -3.93
CA SER A 95 8.66 7.91 -2.95
C SER A 95 7.26 8.03 -3.56
N ASP A 96 7.12 8.25 -4.87
CA ASP A 96 5.80 8.30 -5.52
C ASP A 96 5.15 6.91 -5.59
N MET A 97 5.92 5.86 -5.85
CA MET A 97 5.41 4.49 -5.80
C MET A 97 4.95 4.14 -4.37
N TRP A 98 5.74 4.49 -3.36
CA TRP A 98 5.38 4.26 -1.96
C TRP A 98 4.19 5.12 -1.51
N ALA A 99 4.00 6.32 -2.07
CA ALA A 99 2.79 7.11 -1.86
C ALA A 99 1.55 6.41 -2.45
N GLN A 100 1.70 5.73 -3.59
CA GLN A 100 0.64 4.90 -4.16
C GLN A 100 0.36 3.65 -3.32
N VAL A 101 1.37 3.04 -2.68
CA VAL A 101 1.16 1.96 -1.69
C VAL A 101 0.25 2.44 -0.56
N VAL A 102 0.47 3.65 -0.04
CA VAL A 102 -0.37 4.25 1.00
C VAL A 102 -1.79 4.54 0.49
N ALA A 103 -1.92 5.03 -0.75
CA ALA A 103 -3.22 5.30 -1.37
C ALA A 103 -4.04 4.01 -1.60
N ASP A 104 -3.39 2.93 -2.03
CA ASP A 104 -4.04 1.62 -2.18
C ASP A 104 -4.48 1.05 -0.83
N ALA A 105 -3.59 1.10 0.19
CA ALA A 105 -3.94 0.68 1.55
C ALA A 105 -5.12 1.47 2.12
N ALA A 106 -5.21 2.78 1.83
CA ALA A 106 -6.33 3.62 2.21
C ALA A 106 -7.62 3.20 1.48
N GLY A 107 -7.59 3.02 0.16
CA GLY A 107 -8.76 2.57 -0.60
C GLY A 107 -9.25 1.20 -0.13
N MET A 108 -8.33 0.27 0.15
CA MET A 108 -8.64 -1.06 0.67
C MET A 108 -9.27 -1.05 2.07
N SER A 109 -9.06 0.02 2.86
CA SER A 109 -9.68 0.25 4.17
C SER A 109 -10.92 1.17 4.12
N ASN A 110 -11.53 1.33 2.93
CA ASN A 110 -12.65 2.24 2.68
C ASN A 110 -12.34 3.72 3.01
N GLY A 111 -11.06 4.08 3.05
CA GLY A 111 -10.56 5.42 3.29
C GLY A 111 -9.99 6.09 2.04
N TYR A 112 -9.23 7.15 2.26
CA TYR A 112 -8.42 7.80 1.22
C TYR A 112 -7.13 8.36 1.82
N ALA A 113 -6.10 8.48 0.99
CA ALA A 113 -4.84 9.09 1.36
C ALA A 113 -4.85 10.58 1.03
N VAL A 114 -4.32 11.40 1.93
CA VAL A 114 -4.20 12.86 1.75
C VAL A 114 -2.75 13.27 1.91
N GLU A 115 -2.29 14.11 1.01
CA GLU A 115 -1.00 14.78 1.10
C GLU A 115 -1.19 16.28 0.88
N ARG A 116 -0.67 17.10 1.80
CA ARG A 116 -0.70 18.58 1.69
C ARG A 116 -2.10 19.14 1.40
N GLY A 117 -3.14 18.56 2.00
CA GLY A 117 -4.53 18.99 1.79
C GLY A 117 -5.20 18.43 0.54
N GLU A 118 -4.49 17.64 -0.27
CA GLU A 118 -5.03 17.06 -1.49
C GLU A 118 -5.12 15.54 -1.40
N ILE A 119 -6.21 14.97 -1.91
CA ILE A 119 -6.37 13.52 -2.00
C ILE A 119 -5.35 12.97 -3.00
N VAL A 120 -4.52 12.03 -2.53
CA VAL A 120 -3.59 11.28 -3.37
C VAL A 120 -4.41 10.39 -4.29
N ARG A 121 -4.40 10.72 -5.59
CA ARG A 121 -5.15 9.93 -6.59
C ARG A 121 -4.51 8.57 -6.78
N THR A 122 -5.34 7.53 -6.73
CA THR A 122 -4.95 6.20 -7.16
C THR A 122 -4.90 6.12 -8.68
N VAL A 123 -4.16 5.14 -9.20
CA VAL A 123 -4.17 4.79 -10.62
C VAL A 123 -5.59 4.45 -11.05
N GLN A 124 -5.98 4.89 -12.25
CA GLN A 124 -7.29 4.63 -12.83
C GLN A 124 -7.16 3.84 -14.14
N PRO A 125 -7.93 2.75 -14.33
CA PRO A 125 -8.84 2.14 -13.35
C PRO A 125 -8.11 1.62 -12.11
N TRP A 126 -8.75 1.65 -10.94
CA TRP A 126 -8.16 1.16 -9.69
C TRP A 126 -7.98 -0.36 -9.75
N PRO A 127 -6.76 -0.90 -9.59
CA PRO A 127 -6.45 -2.27 -9.97
C PRO A 127 -6.79 -3.29 -8.88
N TRP A 128 -7.57 -2.93 -7.86
CA TRP A 128 -7.86 -3.81 -6.73
C TRP A 128 -9.30 -4.27 -6.73
N SER A 129 -9.50 -5.56 -6.50
CA SER A 129 -10.81 -6.17 -6.30
C SER A 129 -10.77 -7.14 -5.12
N ARG A 130 -11.94 -7.48 -4.57
CA ARG A 130 -12.06 -8.56 -3.59
C ARG A 130 -12.34 -9.88 -4.28
N ASP A 131 -11.67 -10.95 -3.86
CA ASP A 131 -11.99 -12.32 -4.26
C ASP A 131 -13.26 -12.84 -3.53
N GLU A 132 -13.62 -14.11 -3.80
CA GLU A 132 -14.82 -14.74 -3.23
C GLU A 132 -14.74 -14.83 -1.69
N GLU A 133 -13.53 -14.92 -1.14
CA GLU A 133 -13.23 -14.92 0.30
C GLU A 133 -13.17 -13.51 0.90
N GLY A 134 -13.32 -12.46 0.08
CA GLY A 134 -13.28 -11.07 0.50
C GLY A 134 -11.87 -10.49 0.69
N ALA A 135 -10.82 -11.22 0.30
CA ALA A 135 -9.45 -10.75 0.33
C ALA A 135 -9.13 -9.87 -0.88
N TRP A 136 -8.32 -8.84 -0.65
CA TRP A 136 -7.90 -7.94 -1.72
C TRP A 136 -6.88 -8.60 -2.65
N ARG A 137 -7.15 -8.52 -3.96
CA ARG A 137 -6.28 -9.01 -5.03
C ARG A 137 -6.04 -7.90 -6.05
N PRO A 138 -4.79 -7.72 -6.50
CA PRO A 138 -4.52 -6.85 -7.64
C PRO A 138 -4.95 -7.54 -8.94
N ASP A 139 -5.32 -6.76 -9.95
CA ASP A 139 -5.48 -7.22 -11.32
C ASP A 139 -4.16 -7.89 -11.78
N PRO A 140 -4.21 -9.14 -12.28
CA PRO A 140 -3.00 -9.89 -12.63
C PRO A 140 -2.15 -9.21 -13.70
N ALA A 141 -2.78 -8.61 -14.72
CA ALA A 141 -2.05 -7.95 -15.80
C ALA A 141 -1.36 -6.66 -15.33
N TRP A 142 -2.04 -5.90 -14.47
CA TRP A 142 -1.45 -4.73 -13.82
C TRP A 142 -0.28 -5.12 -12.91
N HIS A 143 -0.44 -6.17 -12.09
CA HIS A 143 0.61 -6.67 -11.21
C HIS A 143 1.85 -7.10 -12.00
N ASP A 144 1.66 -7.90 -13.05
CA ASP A 144 2.74 -8.31 -13.94
C ASP A 144 3.50 -7.11 -14.54
N ALA A 145 2.76 -6.09 -15.00
CA ALA A 145 3.35 -4.88 -15.54
C ALA A 145 4.15 -4.08 -14.49
N GLN A 146 3.73 -4.05 -13.22
CA GLN A 146 4.52 -3.44 -12.15
C GLN A 146 5.82 -4.21 -11.90
N VAL A 147 5.75 -5.53 -11.86
CA VAL A 147 6.92 -6.41 -11.67
C VAL A 147 7.90 -6.25 -12.84
N ASP A 148 7.41 -6.22 -14.08
CA ASP A 148 8.25 -5.96 -15.26
C ASP A 148 8.90 -4.58 -15.21
N ALA A 149 8.16 -3.54 -14.83
CA ALA A 149 8.69 -2.20 -14.67
C ALA A 149 9.78 -2.14 -13.58
N TYR A 150 9.63 -2.91 -12.50
CA TYR A 150 10.65 -3.05 -11.47
C TYR A 150 11.95 -3.62 -12.05
N TYR A 151 11.90 -4.80 -12.68
CA TYR A 151 13.10 -5.46 -13.22
C TYR A 151 13.77 -4.63 -14.32
N ALA A 152 12.99 -3.98 -15.18
CA ALA A 152 13.51 -3.07 -16.19
C ALA A 152 14.25 -1.87 -15.58
N ARG A 153 13.74 -1.32 -14.46
CA ARG A 153 14.36 -0.20 -13.74
C ARG A 153 15.60 -0.61 -12.95
N THR A 154 15.62 -1.81 -12.39
CA THR A 154 16.72 -2.29 -11.53
C THR A 154 17.85 -2.93 -12.32
N GLY A 155 17.58 -3.37 -13.55
CA GLY A 155 18.51 -4.16 -14.36
C GLY A 155 18.72 -5.58 -13.82
N GLN A 156 17.92 -6.01 -12.83
CA GLN A 156 17.94 -7.38 -12.34
C GLN A 156 17.21 -8.32 -13.31
N GLU A 157 17.62 -9.57 -13.34
CA GLU A 157 16.93 -10.60 -14.12
C GLU A 157 15.63 -10.99 -13.42
N ARG A 158 14.52 -10.98 -14.19
CA ARG A 158 13.22 -11.44 -13.70
C ARG A 158 13.29 -12.98 -13.53
N PRO A 159 12.96 -13.54 -12.36
CA PRO A 159 12.86 -14.99 -12.20
C PRO A 159 11.83 -15.56 -13.19
N ASP A 160 12.14 -16.72 -13.78
CA ASP A 160 11.20 -17.41 -14.66
C ASP A 160 9.87 -17.64 -13.94
N LYS A 161 8.76 -17.21 -14.57
CA LYS A 161 7.40 -17.36 -14.03
C LYS A 161 7.08 -18.82 -13.65
N ASP A 162 7.65 -19.78 -14.38
CA ASP A 162 7.43 -21.21 -14.20
C ASP A 162 8.27 -21.82 -13.05
N ALA A 163 9.34 -21.15 -12.61
CA ALA A 163 10.18 -21.61 -11.50
C ALA A 163 9.59 -21.28 -10.12
N ALA A 164 8.61 -20.36 -10.05
CA ALA A 164 8.01 -19.89 -8.80
C ALA A 164 6.75 -20.67 -8.35
N GLY A 165 6.29 -21.67 -9.12
CA GLY A 165 5.30 -22.64 -8.63
C GLY A 165 3.94 -22.05 -8.24
N LEU A 166 3.36 -21.17 -9.05
CA LEU A 166 1.91 -20.98 -9.11
C LEU A 166 1.40 -21.74 -10.34
N GLY A 167 1.47 -23.07 -10.27
CA GLY A 167 0.92 -23.95 -11.28
C GLY A 167 -0.61 -23.80 -11.31
N ASP A 168 -1.13 -23.39 -12.46
CA ASP A 168 -2.55 -23.52 -12.78
C ASP A 168 -2.99 -24.95 -12.48
N GLY A 169 -3.91 -25.09 -11.53
CA GLY A 169 -4.59 -26.34 -11.23
C GLY A 169 -5.49 -26.71 -12.40
N SER A 170 -4.94 -27.36 -13.42
CA SER A 170 -5.72 -28.05 -14.44
C SER A 170 -5.02 -29.35 -14.83
N SER A 171 -5.27 -30.38 -14.02
CA SER A 171 -5.12 -31.76 -14.45
C SER A 171 -6.49 -32.42 -14.33
N ALA A 172 -7.20 -32.51 -15.46
CA ALA A 172 -8.38 -33.35 -15.59
C ALA A 172 -7.97 -34.83 -15.46
N PRO A 173 -8.77 -35.69 -14.82
CA PRO A 173 -8.44 -37.09 -14.67
C PRO A 173 -8.75 -37.85 -15.97
N THR A 174 -7.70 -38.44 -16.58
CA THR A 174 -7.84 -39.49 -17.59
C THR A 174 -8.31 -40.76 -16.90
N THR A 175 -9.53 -41.20 -17.23
CA THR A 175 -10.08 -42.50 -16.84
C THR A 175 -9.39 -43.63 -17.61
N GLN A 176 -8.94 -44.65 -16.89
CA GLN A 176 -8.83 -46.03 -17.39
C GLN A 176 -9.79 -46.91 -16.61
#